data_AF-A0AAV6IFE1-F1
#
_entry.id   AF-A0AAV6IFE1-F1
#
_cell.length_a   1.000
_cell.length_b   1.000
_cell.length_c   1.000
_cell.angle_alpha   90.00
_cell.angle_beta   90.00
_cell.angle_gamma   90.00
#
_symmetry.space_group_name_H-M   'P 1'
#
loop_
_entity.id
_entity.type
_entity.pdbx_description
1 polymer ?
#
loop_
_entity_poly.entity_id
_entity_poly.type
_entity_poly.pdbx_seq_one_letter_code
_entity_poly.pdbx_strand_id
1 'polypeptide(L)'
;MVTTAVEWVFLKFHPSRFTNPNRPLTSRCSNRLGFRRFSSSASLSVAAAASSSTVSEVDPKREPVSLGHATRPDFPILHQEVNGSKLIYLDNAATSQKPTSVLKALQNYYATYNSNVHRGIHYLSAKATNEYELARKKVATFINASDSSEIVFTRNATEAINLVAYSWGLSNLNAEDEIIVTIAEHHSAIVPWQIVAQKTGAILKFVNLTPDEVPDTAQLKEMLSRKTKLVVIHHVSNMLGR
;
A
#
# COMPACT_ATOMS: atom_id res chain seq x y z
N MET A 1 12.55 -7.35 10.93
CA MET A 1 13.46 -6.23 10.62
C MET A 1 13.00 -5.68 9.28
N VAL A 2 12.19 -4.62 9.30
CA VAL A 2 11.46 -4.12 8.10
C VAL A 2 12.20 -2.91 7.57
N THR A 3 12.90 -3.10 6.45
CA THR A 3 13.48 -2.05 5.61
C THR A 3 12.48 -1.66 4.53
N THR A 4 12.28 -0.35 4.39
CA THR A 4 11.66 0.38 3.25
C THR A 4 10.28 -0.13 2.80
N ALA A 5 9.23 0.51 3.29
CA ALA A 5 7.93 0.51 2.62
C ALA A 5 8.00 1.55 1.49
N VAL A 6 8.30 1.09 0.29
CA VAL A 6 8.04 1.84 -0.95
C VAL A 6 6.83 1.16 -1.57
N GLU A 7 5.72 1.87 -1.64
CA GLU A 7 4.51 1.39 -2.29
C GLU A 7 4.72 1.35 -3.79
N TRP A 8 4.40 0.20 -4.40
CA TRP A 8 4.50 -0.02 -5.83
C TRP A 8 3.18 -0.60 -6.34
N VAL A 9 2.50 0.16 -7.19
CA VAL A 9 1.33 -0.31 -7.94
C VAL A 9 1.82 -0.76 -9.31
N PHE A 10 1.73 -2.06 -9.60
CA PHE A 10 1.90 -2.58 -10.95
C PHE A 10 0.62 -2.27 -11.75
N LEU A 11 0.68 -1.25 -12.62
CA LEU A 11 -0.37 -0.99 -13.59
C LEU A 11 -0.32 -2.05 -14.70
N LYS A 12 -1.25 -3.02 -14.62
CA LYS A 12 -1.49 -3.98 -15.70
C LYS A 12 -2.23 -3.28 -16.83
N PHE A 13 -1.54 -2.93 -17.92
CA PHE A 13 -2.19 -2.44 -19.12
C PHE A 13 -2.99 -3.56 -19.77
N HIS A 14 -4.33 -3.45 -19.75
CA HIS A 14 -5.20 -4.31 -20.55
C HIS A 14 -5.12 -3.93 -22.03
N PRO A 15 -5.07 -4.90 -22.96
CA PRO A 15 -5.21 -4.60 -24.38
C PRO A 15 -6.60 -4.02 -24.65
N SER A 16 -6.63 -2.84 -25.25
CA SER A 16 -7.80 -2.05 -25.62
C SER A 16 -8.78 -2.89 -26.45
N ARG A 17 -9.99 -3.16 -25.92
CA ARG A 17 -11.11 -3.61 -26.74
C ARG A 17 -11.81 -2.39 -27.34
N PHE A 18 -11.66 -2.23 -28.65
CA PHE A 18 -12.46 -1.32 -29.46
C PHE A 18 -13.96 -1.63 -29.25
N THR A 19 -14.74 -0.60 -28.97
CA THR A 19 -16.19 -0.64 -28.83
C THR A 19 -16.86 -0.81 -30.20
N ASN A 20 -17.85 -1.71 -30.28
CA ASN A 20 -18.71 -1.86 -31.45
C ASN A 20 -20.04 -1.10 -31.19
N PRO A 21 -20.38 -0.06 -31.98
CA PRO A 21 -21.49 0.84 -31.69
C PRO A 21 -22.79 0.37 -32.34
N ASN A 22 -23.27 -0.84 -32.02
CA ASN A 22 -24.60 -1.28 -32.48
C ASN A 22 -25.18 -2.40 -31.59
N ARG A 23 -25.92 -2.03 -30.54
CA ARG A 23 -26.99 -2.87 -29.99
C ARG A 23 -28.08 -2.01 -29.33
N PRO A 24 -29.37 -2.26 -29.62
CA PRO A 24 -30.45 -1.38 -29.21
C PRO A 24 -30.94 -1.67 -27.79
N LEU A 25 -31.33 -0.62 -27.08
CA LEU A 25 -32.04 -0.64 -25.80
C LEU A 25 -33.53 -0.94 -26.04
N THR A 26 -34.07 -1.96 -25.39
CA THR A 26 -35.52 -2.17 -25.30
C THR A 26 -35.99 -2.09 -23.85
N SER A 27 -37.03 -1.28 -23.68
CA SER A 27 -37.74 -0.95 -22.45
C SER A 27 -38.83 -1.99 -22.12
N ARG A 28 -39.22 -2.07 -20.84
CA ARG A 28 -40.58 -1.77 -20.28
C ARG A 28 -41.06 -2.71 -19.15
N CYS A 29 -41.87 -2.08 -18.29
CA CYS A 29 -43.05 -2.56 -17.52
C CYS A 29 -42.91 -3.09 -16.07
N SER A 30 -43.20 -2.19 -15.12
CA SER A 30 -44.38 -2.13 -14.20
C SER A 30 -45.03 -3.42 -13.67
N ASN A 31 -45.14 -3.51 -12.33
CA ASN A 31 -46.31 -3.84 -11.48
C ASN A 31 -45.78 -4.24 -10.07
N ARG A 32 -46.40 -4.04 -8.90
CA ARG A 32 -47.72 -3.60 -8.44
C ARG A 32 -47.61 -3.31 -6.93
N LEU A 33 -48.41 -2.37 -6.42
CA LEU A 33 -48.67 -2.17 -4.98
C LEU A 33 -49.63 -3.26 -4.43
N GLY A 34 -49.52 -3.54 -3.13
CA GLY A 34 -50.50 -4.28 -2.32
C GLY A 34 -50.49 -3.79 -0.86
N PHE A 35 -51.67 -3.40 -0.38
CA PHE A 35 -52.01 -2.76 0.91
C PHE A 35 -51.79 -3.63 2.16
N ARG A 36 -51.59 -2.99 3.34
CA ARG A 36 -52.62 -2.89 4.42
C ARG A 36 -52.16 -2.05 5.62
N ARG A 37 -52.99 -1.07 5.96
CA ARG A 37 -53.02 -0.35 7.26
C ARG A 37 -53.55 -1.29 8.34
N PHE A 38 -52.94 -1.25 9.52
CA PHE A 38 -53.63 -1.50 10.78
C PHE A 38 -53.30 -0.39 11.77
N SER A 39 -54.35 0.29 12.23
CA SER A 39 -54.33 1.23 13.34
C SER A 39 -54.42 0.47 14.67
N SER A 40 -53.61 0.85 15.64
CA SER A 40 -54.06 0.82 17.04
C SER A 40 -53.39 1.93 17.82
N SER A 41 -54.24 2.68 18.51
CA SER A 41 -53.95 3.78 19.42
C SER A 41 -53.45 3.24 20.76
N ALA A 42 -52.34 3.79 21.25
CA ALA A 42 -52.02 3.79 22.67
C ALA A 42 -51.23 5.06 22.98
N SER A 43 -51.91 6.00 23.62
CA SER A 43 -51.34 7.19 24.24
C SER A 43 -50.56 6.79 25.49
N LEU A 44 -49.27 7.12 25.52
CA LEU A 44 -48.42 7.08 26.71
C LEU A 44 -47.63 8.38 26.75
N SER A 45 -47.96 9.24 27.74
CA SER A 45 -47.23 10.46 28.01
C SER A 45 -45.87 10.10 28.60
N VAL A 46 -44.80 10.48 27.92
CA VAL A 46 -43.44 10.48 28.49
C VAL A 46 -43.07 11.92 28.78
N ALA A 47 -42.93 12.26 30.06
CA ALA A 47 -42.40 13.54 30.49
C ALA A 47 -40.95 13.68 30.01
N ALA A 48 -40.70 14.67 29.15
CA ALA A 48 -39.36 15.01 28.69
C ALA A 48 -38.63 15.80 29.80
N ALA A 49 -37.79 15.13 30.57
CA ALA A 49 -36.78 15.80 31.38
C ALA A 49 -35.62 16.20 30.44
N ALA A 50 -35.61 17.48 30.03
CA ALA A 50 -34.49 18.06 29.32
C ALA A 50 -33.28 18.15 30.27
N SER A 51 -32.33 17.23 30.12
CA SER A 51 -30.99 17.39 30.69
C SER A 51 -30.22 18.35 29.79
N SER A 52 -30.00 19.58 30.27
CA SER A 52 -29.09 20.52 29.64
C SER A 52 -27.68 19.96 29.73
N SER A 53 -27.19 19.42 28.62
CA SER A 53 -25.77 19.16 28.45
C SER A 53 -25.07 20.51 28.37
N THR A 54 -24.42 20.90 29.47
CA THR A 54 -23.45 21.98 29.45
C THR A 54 -22.28 21.52 28.58
N VAL A 55 -22.26 22.01 27.34
CA VAL A 55 -21.06 21.98 26.51
C VAL A 55 -19.99 22.70 27.31
N SER A 56 -18.96 21.97 27.71
CA SER A 56 -17.79 22.54 28.37
C SER A 56 -17.17 23.55 27.42
N GLU A 57 -17.04 24.79 27.88
CA GLU A 57 -16.32 25.86 27.17
C GLU A 57 -14.92 25.35 26.79
N VAL A 58 -14.65 25.34 25.49
CA VAL A 58 -13.33 25.07 24.94
C VAL A 58 -12.46 26.28 25.30
N ASP A 59 -11.46 26.05 26.15
CA ASP A 59 -10.45 27.05 26.52
C ASP A 59 -9.79 27.63 25.25
N PRO A 60 -9.95 28.94 24.97
CA PRO A 60 -9.51 29.57 23.73
C PRO A 60 -7.98 29.74 23.62
N LYS A 61 -7.18 29.25 24.58
CA LYS A 61 -5.71 29.36 24.60
C LYS A 61 -4.93 28.09 24.25
N ARG A 62 -5.59 26.98 23.92
CA ARG A 62 -4.88 25.75 23.50
C ARG A 62 -4.69 25.73 21.99
N GLU A 63 -3.48 26.10 21.54
CA GLU A 63 -2.99 25.76 20.20
C GLU A 63 -3.30 24.28 19.90
N PRO A 64 -3.86 23.96 18.73
CA PRO A 64 -4.20 22.59 18.38
C PRO A 64 -2.92 21.74 18.39
N VAL A 65 -2.95 20.65 19.16
CA VAL A 65 -1.80 19.73 19.26
C VAL A 65 -1.55 19.13 17.88
N SER A 66 -0.39 19.39 17.29
CA SER A 66 -0.01 18.80 16.00
C SER A 66 -0.04 17.27 16.06
N LEU A 67 -0.26 16.61 14.91
CA LEU A 67 -0.24 15.15 14.81
C LEU A 67 1.04 14.52 15.38
N GLY A 68 2.20 15.14 15.13
CA GLY A 68 3.49 14.66 15.63
C GLY A 68 3.55 14.69 17.16
N HIS A 69 3.06 15.76 17.79
CA HIS A 69 2.99 15.86 19.26
C HIS A 69 1.98 14.87 19.85
N ALA A 70 0.84 14.66 19.18
CA ALA A 70 -0.20 13.73 19.63
C ALA A 70 0.26 12.26 19.58
N THR A 71 1.08 11.90 18.58
CA THR A 71 1.50 10.50 18.34
C THR A 71 2.88 10.16 18.89
N ARG A 72 3.74 11.14 19.21
CA ARG A 72 5.07 10.90 19.78
C ARG A 72 5.09 9.96 21.00
N PRO A 73 4.11 10.00 21.93
CA PRO A 73 4.05 9.06 23.05
C PRO A 73 3.97 7.58 22.63
N ASP A 74 3.45 7.28 21.44
CA ASP A 74 3.31 5.91 20.95
C ASP A 74 4.64 5.27 20.55
N PHE A 75 5.73 6.04 20.42
CA PHE A 75 7.05 5.60 19.98
C PHE A 75 8.07 5.72 21.13
N PRO A 76 8.23 4.66 21.97
CA PRO A 76 9.07 4.73 23.17
C PRO A 76 10.52 5.12 22.88
N ILE A 77 11.05 4.69 21.73
CA ILE A 77 12.43 4.97 21.31
C ILE A 77 12.73 6.47 21.15
N LEU A 78 11.71 7.32 20.97
CA LEU A 78 11.92 8.77 20.83
C LEU A 78 12.11 9.48 22.18
N HIS A 79 11.93 8.78 23.31
CA HIS A 79 12.02 9.33 24.66
C HIS A 79 13.32 8.88 25.34
N GLN A 80 14.44 9.12 24.68
CA GLN A 80 15.78 8.82 25.19
C GLN A 80 16.75 9.96 24.86
N GLU A 81 17.90 9.94 25.53
CA GLU A 81 19.03 10.82 25.25
C GLU A 81 20.14 10.06 24.55
N VAL A 82 20.80 10.72 23.60
CA VAL A 82 21.98 10.23 22.88
C VAL A 82 23.03 11.31 22.98
N ASN A 83 24.24 10.96 23.45
CA ASN A 83 25.34 11.90 23.64
C ASN A 83 24.96 13.12 24.54
N GLY A 84 24.17 12.88 25.59
CA GLY A 84 23.72 13.92 26.53
C GLY A 84 22.68 14.88 25.99
N SER A 85 22.07 14.60 24.83
CA SER A 85 21.03 15.42 24.22
C SER A 85 19.78 14.59 23.91
N LYS A 86 18.60 15.22 23.98
CA LYS A 86 17.34 14.56 23.58
C LYS A 86 17.43 14.09 22.13
N LEU A 87 16.99 12.86 21.88
CA LEU A 87 17.00 12.30 20.53
C LEU A 87 16.07 13.05 19.58
N ILE A 88 16.64 13.58 18.50
CA ILE A 88 15.95 14.10 17.32
C ILE A 88 16.27 13.15 16.15
N TYR A 89 15.31 12.29 15.80
CA TYR A 89 15.49 11.28 14.77
C TYR A 89 14.97 11.77 13.41
N LEU A 90 15.89 12.10 12.49
CA LEU A 90 15.60 12.60 11.14
C LEU A 90 16.08 11.63 10.04
N ASP A 91 15.99 10.32 10.29
CA ASP A 91 16.45 9.28 9.37
C ASP A 91 15.35 8.24 9.06
N ASN A 92 14.10 8.71 8.92
CA ASN A 92 12.94 7.83 8.66
C ASN A 92 12.96 7.21 7.26
N ALA A 93 13.67 7.82 6.30
CA ALA A 93 13.80 7.30 4.94
C ALA A 93 14.63 6.00 4.90
N ALA A 94 15.61 5.83 5.79
CA ALA A 94 16.33 4.58 5.94
C ALA A 94 15.46 3.51 6.64
N THR A 95 14.91 3.84 7.81
CA THR A 95 13.86 3.04 8.47
C THR A 95 13.05 3.87 9.45
N SER A 96 11.76 3.56 9.56
CA SER A 96 10.85 4.20 10.51
C SER A 96 10.96 3.62 11.92
N GLN A 97 10.61 4.41 12.94
CA GLN A 97 10.37 3.87 14.27
C GLN A 97 9.03 3.15 14.36
N LYS A 98 8.85 2.29 15.37
CA LYS A 98 7.67 1.42 15.48
C LYS A 98 6.82 1.86 16.68
N PRO A 99 5.50 2.06 16.51
CA PRO A 99 4.64 2.39 17.63
C PRO A 99 4.42 1.17 18.53
N THR A 100 4.05 1.43 19.78
CA THR A 100 3.84 0.42 20.82
C THR A 100 2.79 -0.62 20.42
N SER A 101 1.78 -0.24 19.64
CA SER A 101 0.76 -1.14 19.11
C SER A 101 1.35 -2.25 18.24
N VAL A 102 2.32 -1.93 17.37
CA VAL A 102 3.02 -2.91 16.52
C VAL A 102 3.89 -3.84 17.36
N LEU A 103 4.61 -3.29 18.33
CA LEU A 103 5.45 -4.08 19.25
C LEU A 103 4.61 -5.07 20.06
N LYS A 104 3.48 -4.62 20.61
CA LYS A 104 2.54 -5.47 21.36
C LYS A 104 1.91 -6.55 20.48
N ALA A 105 1.57 -6.26 19.23
CA ALA A 105 1.03 -7.25 18.31
C ALA A 105 2.03 -8.41 18.06
N LEU A 106 3.31 -8.07 17.86
CA LEU A 106 4.37 -9.06 17.68
C LEU A 106 4.60 -9.89 18.95
N GLN A 107 4.67 -9.24 20.11
CA GLN A 107 4.81 -9.92 21.39
C GLN A 107 3.62 -10.86 21.65
N ASN A 108 2.40 -10.41 21.37
CA ASN A 108 1.19 -11.21 21.54
C ASN A 108 1.20 -12.46 20.65
N TYR A 109 1.62 -12.34 19.39
CA TYR A 109 1.81 -13.50 18.50
C TYR A 109 2.72 -14.57 19.14
N TYR A 110 3.94 -14.17 19.52
CA TYR A 110 4.90 -15.10 20.09
C TYR A 110 4.48 -15.68 21.44
N ALA A 111 3.85 -14.87 22.29
CA ALA A 111 3.45 -15.30 23.62
C ALA A 111 2.20 -16.19 23.63
N THR A 112 1.31 -16.09 22.63
CA THR A 112 -0.05 -16.66 22.77
C THR A 112 -0.51 -17.56 21.62
N TYR A 113 0.02 -17.44 20.40
CA TYR A 113 -0.43 -18.30 19.28
C TYR A 113 0.59 -18.56 18.18
N ASN A 114 1.89 -18.43 18.45
CA ASN A 114 2.93 -18.80 17.50
C ASN A 114 2.85 -20.29 17.14
N SER A 115 2.74 -20.56 15.84
CA SER A 115 2.75 -21.89 15.25
C SER A 115 3.03 -21.75 13.76
N ASN A 116 3.51 -22.82 13.13
CA ASN A 116 3.58 -22.87 11.67
C ASN A 116 2.18 -22.77 11.06
N VAL A 117 2.09 -22.15 9.88
CA VAL A 117 0.84 -21.81 9.19
C VAL A 117 0.44 -22.86 8.13
N HIS A 118 -0.81 -22.82 7.67
CA HIS A 118 -1.42 -23.56 6.55
C HIS A 118 -1.55 -25.09 6.68
N ARG A 119 -0.70 -25.79 7.45
CA ARG A 119 -0.66 -27.26 7.47
C ARG A 119 -0.96 -27.91 8.83
N GLY A 120 -1.22 -27.13 9.87
CA GLY A 120 -1.55 -27.67 11.20
C GLY A 120 -3.05 -27.65 11.49
N ILE A 121 -3.54 -28.76 12.05
CA ILE A 121 -4.94 -28.99 12.42
C ILE A 121 -5.26 -28.42 13.82
N HIS A 122 -4.24 -28.27 14.66
CA HIS A 122 -4.42 -27.83 16.04
C HIS A 122 -4.74 -26.33 16.17
N TYR A 123 -5.35 -25.95 17.30
CA TYR A 123 -5.86 -24.60 17.58
C TYR A 123 -4.86 -23.48 17.25
N LEU A 124 -3.61 -23.57 17.73
CA LEU A 124 -2.61 -22.53 17.52
C LEU A 124 -2.24 -22.35 16.03
N SER A 125 -2.15 -23.43 15.27
CA SER A 125 -1.87 -23.36 13.82
C SER A 125 -3.02 -22.71 13.06
N ALA A 126 -4.27 -23.08 13.38
CA ALA A 126 -5.45 -22.47 12.78
C ALA A 126 -5.50 -20.97 13.07
N LYS A 127 -5.26 -20.56 14.33
CA LYS A 127 -5.22 -19.16 14.73
C LYS A 127 -4.08 -18.39 14.06
N ALA A 128 -2.86 -18.93 14.03
CA ALA A 128 -1.73 -18.31 13.34
C ALA A 128 -2.01 -18.12 11.85
N THR A 129 -2.60 -19.11 11.18
CA THR A 129 -2.96 -19.03 9.77
C THR A 129 -4.01 -17.97 9.51
N ASN A 130 -5.06 -17.90 10.35
CA ASN A 130 -6.12 -16.90 10.21
C ASN A 130 -5.59 -15.48 10.37
N GLU A 131 -4.74 -15.22 11.38
CA GLU A 131 -4.15 -13.89 11.60
C GLU A 131 -3.16 -13.51 10.49
N TYR A 132 -2.39 -14.47 9.98
CA TYR A 132 -1.47 -14.25 8.86
C TYR A 132 -2.20 -13.88 7.57
N GLU A 133 -3.26 -14.61 7.20
CA GLU A 133 -4.07 -14.30 6.02
C GLU A 133 -4.92 -13.03 6.22
N LEU A 134 -5.33 -12.73 7.46
CA LEU A 134 -5.96 -11.45 7.78
C LEU A 134 -4.97 -10.28 7.57
N ALA A 135 -3.69 -10.45 7.94
CA ALA A 135 -2.67 -9.45 7.65
C ALA A 135 -2.51 -9.23 6.13
N ARG A 136 -2.56 -10.29 5.32
CA ARG A 136 -2.57 -10.18 3.85
C ARG A 136 -3.74 -9.35 3.34
N LYS A 137 -4.95 -9.61 3.85
CA LYS A 137 -6.15 -8.83 3.50
C LYS A 137 -6.03 -7.36 3.89
N LYS A 138 -5.48 -7.07 5.07
CA LYS A 138 -5.23 -5.68 5.51
C LYS A 138 -4.28 -4.95 4.56
N VAL A 139 -3.20 -5.60 4.10
CA VAL A 139 -2.29 -5.02 3.09
C VAL A 139 -3.01 -4.81 1.76
N ALA A 140 -3.80 -5.77 1.30
CA ALA A 140 -4.58 -5.64 0.08
C ALA A 140 -5.52 -4.43 0.13
N THR A 141 -6.26 -4.26 1.23
CA THR A 141 -7.11 -3.08 1.45
C THR A 141 -6.30 -1.78 1.53
N PHE A 142 -5.14 -1.80 2.19
CA PHE A 142 -4.30 -0.62 2.35
C PHE A 142 -3.85 -0.02 1.01
N ILE A 143 -3.49 -0.87 0.04
CA ILE A 143 -3.11 -0.43 -1.31
C ILE A 143 -4.25 -0.51 -2.34
N ASN A 144 -5.48 -0.78 -1.87
CA ASN A 144 -6.67 -0.95 -2.72
C ASN A 144 -6.51 -2.02 -3.84
N ALA A 145 -5.86 -3.14 -3.53
CA ALA A 145 -5.79 -4.31 -4.41
C ALA A 145 -7.17 -4.96 -4.55
N SER A 146 -7.44 -5.55 -5.71
CA SER A 146 -8.75 -6.15 -6.02
C SER A 146 -8.97 -7.47 -5.29
N ASP A 147 -7.89 -8.23 -5.08
CA ASP A 147 -7.88 -9.47 -4.32
C ASP A 147 -6.62 -9.56 -3.45
N SER A 148 -6.79 -10.08 -2.23
CA SER A 148 -5.69 -10.47 -1.35
C SER A 148 -4.71 -11.48 -1.97
N SER A 149 -5.15 -12.29 -2.93
CA SER A 149 -4.28 -13.23 -3.66
C SER A 149 -3.21 -12.54 -4.50
N GLU A 150 -3.38 -11.24 -4.81
CA GLU A 150 -2.40 -10.41 -5.52
C GLU A 150 -1.22 -9.99 -4.62
N ILE A 151 -1.32 -10.20 -3.30
CA ILE A 151 -0.30 -9.81 -2.33
C ILE A 151 0.64 -10.99 -2.03
N VAL A 152 1.91 -10.84 -2.41
CA VAL A 152 2.98 -11.79 -2.07
C VAL A 152 3.87 -11.20 -0.99
N PHE A 153 3.95 -11.87 0.17
CA PHE A 153 4.87 -11.48 1.23
C PHE A 153 6.31 -11.86 0.87
N THR A 154 7.21 -10.90 1.00
CA THR A 154 8.66 -11.04 0.84
C THR A 154 9.36 -10.35 2.02
N ARG A 155 10.66 -10.53 2.18
CA ARG A 155 11.45 -9.93 3.27
C ARG A 155 11.51 -8.40 3.15
N ASN A 156 11.61 -7.88 1.93
CA ASN A 156 11.66 -6.45 1.62
C ASN A 156 11.37 -6.20 0.13
N ALA A 157 11.23 -4.93 -0.25
CA ALA A 157 11.00 -4.52 -1.63
C ALA A 157 12.10 -4.98 -2.60
N THR A 158 13.34 -5.12 -2.14
CA THR A 158 14.45 -5.62 -2.98
C THR A 158 14.20 -7.07 -3.41
N GLU A 159 13.77 -7.92 -2.49
CA GLU A 159 13.39 -9.30 -2.81
C GLU A 159 12.15 -9.35 -3.71
N ALA A 160 11.15 -8.50 -3.48
CA ALA A 160 9.96 -8.42 -4.34
C ALA A 160 10.32 -8.07 -5.79
N ILE A 161 11.20 -7.09 -6.02
CA ILE A 161 11.67 -6.74 -7.36
C ILE A 161 12.46 -7.90 -7.98
N ASN A 162 13.32 -8.58 -7.21
CA ASN A 162 14.03 -9.75 -7.70
C ASN A 162 13.08 -10.89 -8.04
N LEU A 163 12.01 -11.11 -7.28
CA LEU A 163 10.99 -12.11 -7.60
C LEU A 163 10.39 -11.83 -8.98
N VAL A 164 10.03 -10.58 -9.30
CA VAL A 164 9.52 -10.21 -10.62
C VAL A 164 10.60 -10.37 -11.70
N ALA A 165 11.82 -9.89 -11.45
CA ALA A 165 12.93 -9.98 -12.40
C ALA A 165 13.27 -11.44 -12.79
N TYR A 166 13.34 -12.34 -11.81
CA TYR A 166 13.69 -13.73 -12.05
C TYR A 166 12.52 -14.57 -12.56
N SER A 167 11.30 -14.38 -12.04
CA SER A 167 10.14 -15.19 -12.47
C SER A 167 9.56 -14.70 -13.80
N TRP A 168 9.24 -13.41 -13.88
CA TRP A 168 8.64 -12.81 -15.07
C TRP A 168 9.71 -12.37 -16.06
N GLY A 169 10.73 -11.64 -15.61
CA GLY A 169 11.74 -11.05 -16.51
C GLY A 169 12.46 -12.09 -17.37
N LEU A 170 13.04 -13.11 -16.73
CA LEU A 170 13.76 -14.19 -17.46
C LEU A 170 12.87 -15.04 -18.37
N SER A 171 11.55 -15.05 -18.14
CA SER A 171 10.61 -15.86 -18.92
C SER A 171 9.95 -15.08 -20.07
N ASN A 172 10.00 -13.73 -20.05
CA ASN A 172 9.23 -12.89 -20.97
C ASN A 172 10.11 -11.93 -21.80
N LEU A 173 11.35 -11.69 -21.39
CA LEU A 173 12.27 -10.78 -22.10
C LEU A 173 13.22 -11.56 -22.98
N ASN A 174 13.39 -11.08 -24.22
CA ASN A 174 14.26 -11.65 -25.23
C ASN A 174 15.31 -10.63 -25.66
N ALA A 175 16.20 -11.07 -26.57
CA ALA A 175 17.17 -10.18 -27.19
C ALA A 175 16.46 -8.98 -27.85
N GLU A 176 17.02 -7.79 -27.65
CA GLU A 176 16.50 -6.51 -28.13
C GLU A 176 15.19 -6.00 -27.52
N ASP A 177 14.53 -6.74 -26.62
CA ASP A 177 13.43 -6.19 -25.83
C ASP A 177 13.95 -5.06 -24.93
N GLU A 178 13.14 -4.02 -24.72
CA GLU A 178 13.55 -2.81 -24.00
C GLU A 178 12.95 -2.77 -22.60
N ILE A 179 13.80 -2.51 -21.61
CA ILE A 179 13.46 -2.19 -20.22
C ILE A 179 13.82 -0.72 -20.00
N ILE A 180 12.84 0.11 -19.61
CA ILE A 180 13.07 1.52 -19.34
C ILE A 180 13.10 1.75 -17.83
N VAL A 181 14.13 2.45 -17.36
CA VAL A 181 14.31 2.88 -15.97
C VAL A 181 14.64 4.37 -15.90
N THR A 182 14.52 5.02 -14.75
CA THR A 182 15.05 6.39 -14.56
C THR A 182 16.48 6.36 -14.04
N ILE A 183 17.24 7.45 -14.20
CA ILE A 183 18.58 7.56 -13.58
C ILE A 183 18.52 7.73 -12.05
N ALA A 184 17.36 8.09 -11.51
CA ALA A 184 17.14 8.32 -10.07
C ALA A 184 16.60 7.09 -9.34
N GLU A 185 16.62 5.91 -9.98
CA GLU A 185 16.18 4.67 -9.35
C GLU A 185 17.10 4.22 -8.22
N HIS A 186 16.50 3.69 -7.15
CA HIS A 186 17.24 3.02 -6.10
C HIS A 186 17.97 1.79 -6.68
N HIS A 187 19.16 1.45 -6.17
CA HIS A 187 19.96 0.34 -6.70
C HIS A 187 19.20 -0.99 -6.76
N SER A 188 18.34 -1.27 -5.78
CA SER A 188 17.45 -2.45 -5.77
C SER A 188 16.50 -2.54 -6.95
N ALA A 189 16.20 -1.42 -7.61
CA ALA A 189 15.36 -1.32 -8.79
C ALA A 189 16.17 -1.23 -10.10
N ILE A 190 17.51 -1.18 -10.06
CA ILE A 190 18.38 -1.17 -11.26
C ILE A 190 19.07 -2.53 -11.44
N VAL A 191 19.76 -3.00 -10.40
CA VAL A 191 20.66 -4.16 -10.47
C VAL A 191 19.96 -5.43 -10.96
N PRO A 192 18.73 -5.78 -10.52
CA PRO A 192 18.05 -6.97 -11.02
C PRO A 192 17.85 -6.93 -12.53
N TRP A 193 17.51 -5.76 -13.09
CA TRP A 193 17.26 -5.61 -14.52
C TRP A 193 18.53 -5.56 -15.36
N GLN A 194 19.64 -5.06 -14.79
CA GLN A 194 20.96 -5.24 -15.40
C GLN A 194 21.32 -6.72 -15.56
N ILE A 195 21.10 -7.53 -14.52
CA ILE A 195 21.37 -8.97 -14.55
C ILE A 195 20.43 -9.68 -15.54
N VAL A 196 19.14 -9.31 -15.57
CA VAL A 196 18.18 -9.86 -16.54
C VAL A 196 18.61 -9.51 -17.97
N ALA A 197 18.94 -8.25 -18.25
CA ALA A 197 19.42 -7.79 -19.55
C ALA A 197 20.67 -8.56 -20.01
N GLN A 198 21.64 -8.78 -19.12
CA GLN A 198 22.83 -9.58 -19.40
C GLN A 198 22.51 -11.04 -19.78
N LYS A 199 21.45 -11.61 -19.20
CA LYS A 199 21.05 -13.01 -19.44
C LYS A 199 20.19 -13.18 -20.68
N THR A 200 19.32 -12.22 -20.99
CA THR A 200 18.33 -12.34 -22.07
C THR A 200 18.76 -11.60 -23.35
N GLY A 201 19.72 -10.69 -23.27
CA GLY A 201 20.06 -9.77 -24.35
C GLY A 201 19.09 -8.58 -24.47
N ALA A 202 18.22 -8.37 -23.49
CA ALA A 202 17.38 -7.18 -23.43
C ALA A 202 18.23 -5.91 -23.21
N ILE A 203 17.69 -4.76 -23.63
CA ILE A 203 18.36 -3.46 -23.60
C ILE A 203 17.78 -2.63 -22.46
N LEU A 204 18.64 -2.20 -21.54
CA LEU A 204 18.28 -1.28 -20.47
C LEU A 204 18.44 0.16 -20.96
N LYS A 205 17.37 0.95 -20.91
CA LYS A 205 17.36 2.36 -21.30
C LYS A 205 17.05 3.25 -20.10
N PHE A 206 17.70 4.41 -20.03
CA PHE A 206 17.61 5.33 -18.91
C PHE A 206 16.93 6.65 -19.29
N VAL A 207 15.91 7.03 -18.53
CA VAL A 207 15.27 8.35 -18.56
C VAL A 207 16.09 9.29 -17.66
N ASN A 208 16.54 10.39 -18.22
CA ASN A 208 17.29 11.43 -17.53
C ASN A 208 16.37 12.32 -16.69
N LEU A 209 16.99 13.22 -15.94
CA LEU A 209 16.28 14.26 -15.20
C LEU A 209 16.19 15.53 -16.04
N THR A 210 15.12 16.29 -15.84
CA THR A 210 14.99 17.66 -16.31
C THR A 210 15.89 18.61 -15.48
N PRO A 211 16.03 19.90 -15.86
CA PRO A 211 16.74 20.89 -15.05
C PRO A 211 16.17 21.10 -13.64
N ASP A 212 14.89 20.75 -13.43
CA ASP A 212 14.22 20.80 -12.13
C ASP A 212 14.46 19.54 -11.28
N GLU A 213 15.37 18.66 -11.71
CA GLU A 213 15.73 17.40 -11.04
C GLU A 213 14.54 16.46 -10.87
N VAL A 214 13.67 16.34 -11.88
CA VAL A 214 12.58 15.35 -11.93
C VAL A 214 12.72 14.47 -13.17
N PRO A 215 12.27 13.20 -13.15
CA PRO A 215 12.29 12.34 -14.33
C PRO A 215 11.61 12.99 -15.53
N ASP A 216 12.29 13.02 -16.68
CA ASP A 216 11.76 13.62 -17.90
C ASP A 216 10.66 12.74 -18.51
N THR A 217 9.41 13.11 -18.23
CA THR A 217 8.24 12.40 -18.74
C THR A 217 8.06 12.52 -20.26
N ALA A 218 8.56 13.59 -20.88
CA ALA A 218 8.53 13.74 -22.33
C ALA A 218 9.52 12.76 -22.96
N GLN A 219 10.75 12.70 -22.43
CA GLN A 219 11.75 11.73 -22.85
C GLN A 219 11.26 10.29 -22.65
N LEU A 220 10.66 9.97 -21.50
CA LEU A 220 10.06 8.65 -21.26
C LEU A 220 9.05 8.29 -22.36
N LYS A 221 8.16 9.22 -22.71
CA LYS A 221 7.14 9.00 -23.74
C LYS A 221 7.75 8.76 -25.13
N GLU A 222 8.81 9.48 -25.47
CA GLU A 222 9.55 9.30 -26.74
C GLU A 222 10.30 7.96 -26.80
N MET A 223 10.77 7.47 -25.66
CA MET A 223 11.47 6.19 -25.56
C MET A 223 10.56 4.96 -25.70
N LEU A 224 9.24 5.12 -25.47
CA LEU A 224 8.27 4.03 -25.60
C LEU A 224 8.18 3.56 -27.05
N SER A 225 8.40 2.26 -27.25
CA SER A 225 8.37 1.62 -28.56
C SER A 225 7.65 0.27 -28.51
N ARG A 226 7.49 -0.38 -29.67
CA ARG A 226 6.97 -1.76 -29.73
C ARG A 226 7.91 -2.79 -29.06
N LYS A 227 9.19 -2.43 -28.89
CA LYS A 227 10.18 -3.25 -28.19
C LYS A 227 10.12 -3.07 -26.67
N THR A 228 9.49 -2.00 -26.17
CA THR A 228 9.34 -1.80 -24.71
C THR A 228 8.43 -2.87 -24.10
N LYS A 229 8.99 -3.64 -23.17
CA LYS A 229 8.27 -4.70 -22.43
C LYS A 229 8.05 -4.37 -20.97
N LEU A 230 8.90 -3.51 -20.41
CA LEU A 230 8.84 -3.15 -19.00
C LEU A 230 9.29 -1.70 -18.79
N VAL A 231 8.58 -1.01 -17.91
CA VAL A 231 8.95 0.30 -17.38
C VAL A 231 9.04 0.17 -15.86
N VAL A 232 10.20 0.51 -15.28
CA VAL A 232 10.46 0.44 -13.84
C VAL A 232 10.87 1.83 -13.38
N ILE A 233 9.99 2.47 -12.64
CA ILE A 233 10.12 3.86 -12.19
C ILE A 233 9.78 3.94 -10.73
N HIS A 234 10.26 4.96 -10.02
CA HIS A 234 9.83 5.33 -8.67
C HIS A 234 8.47 6.00 -8.56
N HIS A 235 7.75 5.67 -7.48
CA HIS A 235 6.57 6.42 -7.08
C HIS A 235 6.99 7.73 -6.39
N VAL A 236 7.98 7.65 -5.48
CA VAL A 236 8.66 8.79 -4.87
C VAL A 236 10.14 8.44 -4.74
N SER A 237 11.02 9.36 -5.12
CA SER A 237 12.47 9.18 -5.00
C SER A 237 12.90 9.32 -3.54
N ASN A 238 13.66 8.33 -3.05
CA ASN A 238 14.22 8.38 -1.70
C ASN A 238 15.36 9.41 -1.54
N MET A 239 15.85 9.97 -2.65
CA MET A 239 16.90 11.00 -2.65
C MET A 239 16.32 12.38 -2.99
N LEU A 240 15.53 12.49 -4.06
CA LEU A 240 15.01 13.77 -4.55
C LEU A 240 13.77 14.23 -3.77
N GLY A 241 13.08 13.31 -3.09
CA GLY A 241 11.86 13.62 -2.33
C GLY A 241 10.68 14.06 -3.19
N ARG A 242 10.70 13.70 -4.48
CA ARG A 242 9.66 13.98 -5.47
C ARG A 242 9.14 12.71 -6.12
#